data_AF-A0A7G6AC76-F1
#
_entry.id   AF-A0A7G6AC76-F1
#
_cell.length_a   1.000
_cell.length_b   1.000
_cell.length_c   1.000
_cell.angle_alpha   90.00
_cell.angle_beta   90.00
_cell.angle_gamma   90.00
#
_symmetry.space_group_name_H-M   'P 1'
#
loop_
_entity.id
_entity.type
_entity.pdbx_description
1 polymer ?
#
loop_
_entity_poly.entity_id
_entity_poly.type
_entity_poly.pdbx_seq_one_letter_code
_entity_poly.pdbx_strand_id
1 'polypeptide(L)'
;MNIKPLITAAIFLLMGSAAQAGTIHYGTGTNDPWNSATNDRAMDSAFGAGNWTKRWGFSTGVFEDADFVFLDGGDGNAVDFASFLANNSAVIANWVAAGGRLFLNAAPNVGGSFDMGFGVRLNYPGYAGSVTVTDAGVAAGLTEGGLTTSYWGTSFAHATVSGEISKLIASGDGGTVFGAMQFGKGFVAFGGETTTNFHGPYADAQALRVNALRYVAHAATQGGEVPEPATVALVGMGLLAVCAVRRKAGRD
;
A
#
# COMPACT_ATOMS: atom_id res chain seq x y z
N MET A 1 -23.92 -14.01 -54.30
CA MET A 1 -23.08 -14.79 -53.36
C MET A 1 -22.03 -13.85 -52.82
N ASN A 2 -22.20 -13.37 -51.59
CA ASN A 2 -21.58 -12.14 -51.08
C ASN A 2 -20.52 -12.51 -50.03
N ILE A 3 -19.24 -12.31 -50.32
CA ILE A 3 -18.14 -12.57 -49.38
C ILE A 3 -17.82 -11.23 -48.70
N LYS A 4 -18.16 -11.09 -47.41
CA LYS A 4 -17.67 -10.00 -46.56
C LYS A 4 -16.49 -10.50 -45.73
N PRO A 5 -15.34 -9.82 -45.69
CA PRO A 5 -14.28 -10.18 -44.75
C PRO A 5 -14.65 -9.66 -43.34
N LEU A 6 -14.54 -10.54 -42.34
CA LEU A 6 -14.49 -10.12 -40.93
C LEU A 6 -13.17 -9.39 -40.69
N ILE A 7 -13.24 -8.12 -40.31
CA ILE A 7 -12.13 -7.40 -39.71
C ILE A 7 -12.29 -7.54 -38.19
N THR A 8 -11.51 -8.44 -37.60
CA THR A 8 -11.36 -8.55 -36.14
C THR A 8 -10.47 -7.41 -35.66
N ALA A 9 -11.05 -6.41 -34.99
CA ALA A 9 -10.27 -5.41 -34.26
C ALA A 9 -9.86 -5.99 -32.91
N ALA A 10 -8.57 -6.28 -32.74
CA ALA A 10 -8.01 -6.60 -31.44
C ALA A 10 -7.87 -5.29 -30.64
N ILE A 11 -8.66 -5.16 -29.57
CA ILE A 11 -8.49 -4.09 -28.58
C ILE A 11 -7.34 -4.52 -27.66
N PHE A 12 -6.18 -3.91 -27.82
CA PHE A 12 -5.11 -4.02 -26.84
C PHE A 12 -5.48 -3.13 -25.64
N LEU A 13 -5.72 -3.76 -24.49
CA LEU A 13 -5.82 -3.10 -23.20
C LEU A 13 -4.41 -2.59 -22.85
N LEU A 14 -4.18 -1.28 -22.93
CA LEU A 14 -2.99 -0.68 -22.33
C LEU A 14 -3.14 -0.81 -20.81
N MET A 15 -2.39 -1.73 -20.22
CA MET A 15 -2.09 -1.66 -18.79
C MET A 15 -1.29 -0.38 -18.57
N GLY A 16 -1.93 0.63 -17.99
CA GLY A 16 -1.24 1.80 -17.51
C GLY A 16 -0.16 1.35 -16.54
N SER A 17 1.10 1.63 -16.85
CA SER A 17 2.18 1.50 -15.89
C SER A 17 1.81 2.34 -14.67
N ALA A 18 1.52 1.69 -13.53
CA ALA A 18 1.41 2.40 -12.27
C ALA A 18 2.72 3.17 -12.09
N ALA A 19 2.64 4.50 -12.03
CA ALA A 19 3.80 5.31 -11.72
C ALA A 19 4.41 4.77 -10.42
N GLN A 20 5.70 4.45 -10.46
CA GLN A 20 6.45 4.11 -9.27
C GLN A 20 6.27 5.26 -8.27
N ALA A 21 6.00 4.98 -6.98
CA ALA A 21 6.10 6.01 -5.95
C ALA A 21 7.48 6.65 -6.08
N GLY A 22 7.56 7.98 -6.16
CA GLY A 22 8.81 8.68 -6.41
C GLY A 22 9.77 8.50 -5.24
N THR A 23 9.55 9.24 -4.16
CA THR A 23 10.39 9.17 -2.97
C THR A 23 9.77 8.24 -1.92
N ILE A 24 10.57 7.28 -1.44
CA ILE A 24 10.13 6.27 -0.48
C ILE A 24 10.92 6.39 0.82
N HIS A 25 10.21 6.46 1.94
CA HIS A 25 10.81 6.47 3.27
C HIS A 25 10.38 5.28 4.13
N TYR A 26 11.32 4.79 4.93
CA TYR A 26 11.06 3.92 6.08
C TYR A 26 11.52 4.61 7.36
N GLY A 27 10.61 4.84 8.29
CA GLY A 27 10.87 5.43 9.59
C GLY A 27 10.70 4.44 10.73
N THR A 28 11.58 4.51 11.73
CA THR A 28 11.48 3.76 12.99
C THR A 28 12.02 4.64 14.13
N GLY A 29 12.02 4.12 15.37
CA GLY A 29 12.62 4.76 16.53
C GLY A 29 14.14 4.95 16.40
N THR A 30 14.86 5.00 17.51
CA THR A 30 16.34 5.14 17.49
C THR A 30 17.08 3.86 17.08
N ASN A 31 16.35 2.76 16.95
CA ASN A 31 16.82 1.45 16.51
C ASN A 31 15.70 0.73 15.76
N ASP A 32 16.08 -0.30 15.01
CA ASP A 32 15.09 -1.22 14.44
C ASP A 32 14.38 -2.00 15.55
N PRO A 33 13.08 -2.30 15.38
CA PRO A 33 12.40 -3.23 16.28
C PRO A 33 13.17 -4.55 16.39
N TRP A 34 13.43 -5.01 17.61
CA TRP A 34 14.25 -6.21 17.91
C TRP A 34 15.67 -6.18 17.33
N ASN A 35 16.22 -5.01 16.99
CA ASN A 35 17.48 -4.87 16.27
C ASN A 35 17.53 -5.72 14.99
N SER A 36 16.38 -5.89 14.33
CA SER A 36 16.22 -6.77 13.18
C SER A 36 16.15 -5.98 11.87
N ALA A 37 17.06 -6.28 10.94
CA ALA A 37 17.08 -5.69 9.60
C ALA A 37 16.13 -6.38 8.60
N THR A 38 15.05 -7.02 9.06
CA THR A 38 14.11 -7.71 8.15
C THR A 38 13.19 -6.75 7.41
N ASN A 39 12.83 -5.62 8.04
CA ASN A 39 12.14 -4.52 7.35
C ASN A 39 13.00 -3.90 6.27
N ASP A 40 14.28 -3.63 6.54
CA ASP A 40 15.24 -3.13 5.54
C ASP A 40 15.32 -4.08 4.34
N ARG A 41 15.42 -5.39 4.59
CA ARG A 41 15.38 -6.41 3.53
C ARG A 41 14.07 -6.41 2.76
N ALA A 42 12.94 -6.11 3.41
CA ALA A 42 11.65 -6.02 2.74
C ALA A 42 11.58 -4.76 1.88
N MET A 43 12.11 -3.63 2.35
CA MET A 43 12.23 -2.39 1.57
C MET A 43 13.12 -2.59 0.34
N ASP A 44 14.29 -3.23 0.51
CA ASP A 44 15.20 -3.57 -0.59
C ASP A 44 14.53 -4.46 -1.63
N SER A 45 13.75 -5.45 -1.17
CA SER A 45 13.05 -6.37 -2.08
C SER A 45 11.85 -5.71 -2.77
N ALA A 46 11.14 -4.82 -2.07
CA ALA A 46 9.97 -4.13 -2.60
C ALA A 46 10.35 -3.06 -3.62
N PHE A 47 11.38 -2.27 -3.33
CA PHE A 47 11.68 -1.01 -4.03
C PHE A 47 13.09 -0.94 -4.62
N GLY A 48 13.97 -1.89 -4.28
CA GLY A 48 15.38 -1.89 -4.67
C GLY A 48 16.28 -1.18 -3.66
N ALA A 49 17.42 -1.80 -3.34
CA ALA A 49 18.41 -1.19 -2.45
C ALA A 49 18.90 0.15 -3.02
N GLY A 50 18.90 1.17 -2.16
CA GLY A 50 19.28 2.55 -2.53
C GLY A 50 18.15 3.40 -3.12
N ASN A 51 16.96 2.83 -3.36
CA ASN A 51 15.79 3.58 -3.87
C ASN A 51 14.83 4.06 -2.77
N TRP A 52 15.22 3.88 -1.51
CA TRP A 52 14.46 4.31 -0.35
C TRP A 52 15.41 4.89 0.70
N THR A 53 14.91 5.80 1.54
CA THR A 53 15.70 6.41 2.62
C THR A 53 15.19 5.99 3.99
N LYS A 54 16.09 5.50 4.84
CA LYS A 54 15.79 5.25 6.24
C LYS A 54 15.79 6.55 7.04
N ARG A 55 14.79 6.73 7.90
CA ARG A 55 14.66 7.89 8.80
C ARG A 55 14.65 7.39 10.24
N TRP A 56 15.60 7.87 11.03
CA TRP A 56 15.75 7.49 12.44
C TRP A 56 15.08 8.52 13.35
N GLY A 57 14.37 8.01 14.35
CA GLY A 57 13.58 8.84 15.24
C GLY A 57 12.31 9.36 14.55
N PHE A 58 11.19 9.28 15.27
CA PHE A 58 9.93 9.74 14.72
C PHE A 58 9.89 11.27 14.60
N SER A 59 9.75 11.75 13.37
CA SER A 59 9.70 13.17 13.02
C SER A 59 8.85 13.37 11.76
N THR A 60 8.19 14.52 11.64
CA THR A 60 7.38 14.85 10.45
C THR A 60 8.21 15.04 9.20
N GLY A 61 9.53 15.22 9.32
CA GLY A 61 10.45 15.29 8.17
C GLY A 61 10.42 14.02 7.29
N VAL A 62 9.88 12.91 7.79
CA VAL A 62 9.65 11.69 6.99
C VAL A 62 8.61 11.89 5.87
N PHE A 63 7.78 12.93 5.92
CA PHE A 63 6.70 13.15 4.95
C PHE A 63 7.00 14.20 3.87
N GLU A 64 8.07 14.99 4.01
CA GLU A 64 8.25 16.25 3.26
C GLU A 64 8.30 16.06 1.74
N ASP A 65 9.15 15.15 1.25
CA ASP A 65 9.34 14.84 -0.17
C ASP A 65 8.85 13.43 -0.53
N ALA A 66 8.29 12.70 0.44
CA ALA A 66 7.86 11.32 0.27
C ALA A 66 6.52 11.21 -0.48
N ASP A 67 6.42 10.19 -1.33
CA ASP A 67 5.16 9.71 -1.89
C ASP A 67 4.61 8.50 -1.10
N PHE A 68 5.53 7.72 -0.51
CA PHE A 68 5.21 6.59 0.34
C PHE A 68 6.09 6.59 1.60
N VAL A 69 5.43 6.37 2.74
CA VAL A 69 6.09 6.25 4.04
C VAL A 69 5.64 4.97 4.74
N PHE A 70 6.59 4.14 5.14
CA PHE A 70 6.40 3.07 6.11
C PHE A 70 6.95 3.51 7.47
N LEU A 71 6.13 3.54 8.52
CA LEU A 71 6.57 3.78 9.90
C LEU A 71 6.37 2.53 10.74
N ASP A 72 7.41 2.10 11.45
CA ASP A 72 7.34 0.97 12.37
C ASP A 72 7.68 1.39 13.81
N GLY A 73 6.67 1.31 14.68
CA GLY A 73 6.77 1.52 16.12
C GLY A 73 6.92 0.23 16.94
N GLY A 74 7.32 -0.87 16.32
CA GLY A 74 7.45 -2.17 16.99
C GLY A 74 8.47 -2.22 18.14
N ASP A 75 8.35 -3.29 18.93
CA ASP A 75 9.23 -3.61 20.06
C ASP A 75 9.27 -2.51 21.14
N GLY A 76 10.45 -1.95 21.41
CA GLY A 76 10.66 -0.86 22.37
C GLY A 76 10.26 0.52 21.87
N ASN A 77 9.96 0.68 20.57
CA ASN A 77 9.70 1.99 19.95
C ASN A 77 8.25 2.48 20.16
N ALA A 78 7.37 1.65 20.72
CA ALA A 78 5.92 1.88 20.69
C ALA A 78 5.44 3.13 21.45
N VAL A 79 6.09 3.48 22.57
CA VAL A 79 5.71 4.66 23.37
C VAL A 79 6.02 5.96 22.61
N ASP A 80 7.21 6.02 21.99
CA ASP A 80 7.63 7.17 21.20
C ASP A 80 6.79 7.29 19.93
N PHE A 81 6.47 6.16 19.30
CA PHE A 81 5.60 6.12 18.13
C PHE A 81 4.19 6.61 18.44
N ALA A 82 3.58 6.13 19.53
CA ALA A 82 2.26 6.57 19.97
C ALA A 82 2.23 8.08 20.27
N SER A 83 3.28 8.59 20.91
CA SER A 83 3.44 10.02 21.21
C SER A 83 3.58 10.85 19.93
N PHE A 84 4.36 10.35 18.96
CA PHE A 84 4.52 10.98 17.66
C PHE A 84 3.19 11.08 16.89
N LEU A 85 2.43 9.98 16.80
CA LEU A 85 1.14 9.97 16.12
C LEU A 85 0.14 10.91 16.79
N ALA A 86 0.06 10.90 18.12
CA ALA A 86 -0.84 11.79 18.87
C ALA A 86 -0.54 13.26 18.61
N ASN A 87 0.74 13.65 18.65
CA ASN A 87 1.17 15.04 18.47
C ASN A 87 1.07 15.55 17.03
N ASN A 88 1.10 14.65 16.03
CA ASN A 88 1.19 15.03 14.62
C ASN A 88 -0.01 14.54 13.77
N SER A 89 -1.06 14.02 14.41
CA SER A 89 -2.24 13.44 13.75
C SER A 89 -2.81 14.32 12.62
N ALA A 90 -2.94 15.63 12.85
CA ALA A 90 -3.43 16.56 11.84
C ALA A 90 -2.49 16.70 10.62
N VAL A 91 -1.17 16.78 10.87
CA VAL A 91 -0.16 16.89 9.78
C VAL A 91 -0.16 15.61 8.95
N ILE A 92 -0.16 14.46 9.61
CA ILE A 92 -0.16 13.14 8.97
C ILE A 92 -1.44 12.96 8.14
N ALA A 93 -2.60 13.25 8.73
CA ALA A 93 -3.88 13.13 8.04
C ALA A 93 -3.97 14.06 6.81
N ASN A 94 -3.50 15.30 6.94
CA ASN A 94 -3.49 16.24 5.81
C ASN A 94 -2.56 15.78 4.67
N TRP A 95 -1.39 15.23 5.00
CA TRP A 95 -0.46 14.69 4.01
C TRP A 95 -1.06 13.48 3.26
N VAL A 96 -1.68 12.53 3.98
CA VAL A 96 -2.39 11.41 3.34
C VAL A 96 -3.56 11.93 2.51
N ALA A 97 -4.38 12.85 3.04
CA ALA A 97 -5.51 13.41 2.30
C ALA A 97 -5.09 14.11 1.00
N ALA A 98 -3.88 14.66 0.94
CA ALA A 98 -3.29 15.28 -0.24
C ALA A 98 -2.77 14.28 -1.30
N GLY A 99 -2.71 12.99 -0.98
CA GLY A 99 -2.27 11.94 -1.90
C GLY A 99 -1.14 11.04 -1.36
N GLY A 100 -0.61 11.34 -0.18
CA GLY A 100 0.43 10.53 0.46
C GLY A 100 -0.04 9.10 0.76
N ARG A 101 0.88 8.15 0.70
CA ARG A 101 0.62 6.72 0.98
C ARG A 101 1.36 6.31 2.25
N LEU A 102 0.61 5.79 3.22
CA LEU A 102 1.13 5.56 4.56
C LEU A 102 0.93 4.11 5.00
N PHE A 103 1.98 3.46 5.49
CA PHE A 103 1.86 2.23 6.25
C PHE A 103 2.33 2.49 7.68
N LEU A 104 1.41 2.44 8.64
CA LEU A 104 1.72 2.46 10.07
C LEU A 104 1.69 1.03 10.61
N ASN A 105 2.80 0.56 11.17
CA ASN A 105 2.86 -0.71 11.88
C ASN A 105 3.37 -0.50 13.30
N ALA A 106 2.87 -1.27 14.25
CA ALA A 106 3.56 -1.45 15.53
C ALA A 106 3.17 -2.78 16.15
N ALA A 107 4.17 -3.56 16.54
CA ALA A 107 4.00 -4.71 17.42
C ALA A 107 4.70 -4.41 18.76
N PRO A 108 4.00 -3.81 19.75
CA PRO A 108 4.64 -3.33 20.96
C PRO A 108 5.18 -4.47 21.85
N ASN A 109 6.26 -4.20 22.58
CA ASN A 109 6.63 -4.91 23.82
C ASN A 109 6.51 -4.01 25.06
N VAL A 110 6.24 -2.73 24.84
CA VAL A 110 6.12 -1.69 25.87
C VAL A 110 4.88 -0.83 25.60
N GLY A 111 4.42 -0.10 26.62
CA GLY A 111 3.27 0.78 26.49
C GLY A 111 1.94 0.03 26.48
N GLY A 112 0.98 0.54 25.72
CA GLY A 112 -0.41 0.08 25.71
C GLY A 112 -1.08 0.26 24.36
N SER A 113 -2.40 0.09 24.32
CA SER A 113 -3.21 0.41 23.15
C SER A 113 -3.25 1.92 22.88
N PHE A 114 -3.11 2.35 21.62
CA PHE A 114 -3.09 3.76 21.24
C PHE A 114 -3.83 4.04 19.93
N ASP A 115 -4.16 5.31 19.72
CA ASP A 115 -4.80 5.80 18.50
C ASP A 115 -3.76 5.88 17.37
N MET A 116 -4.06 5.29 16.21
CA MET A 116 -3.21 5.34 15.02
C MET A 116 -3.59 6.49 14.07
N GLY A 117 -4.55 7.32 14.47
CA GLY A 117 -5.21 8.29 13.61
C GLY A 117 -6.31 7.66 12.77
N PHE A 118 -6.99 8.48 11.96
CA PHE A 118 -7.96 8.03 10.96
C PHE A 118 -9.16 7.24 11.52
N GLY A 119 -9.43 7.33 12.83
CA GLY A 119 -10.45 6.52 13.50
C GLY A 119 -10.03 5.06 13.73
N VAL A 120 -8.74 4.75 13.58
CA VAL A 120 -8.17 3.42 13.76
C VAL A 120 -7.40 3.35 15.07
N ARG A 121 -7.63 2.30 15.84
CA ARG A 121 -6.96 2.03 17.11
C ARG A 121 -6.11 0.77 17.02
N LEU A 122 -4.92 0.83 17.60
CA LEU A 122 -4.08 -0.32 17.87
C LEU A 122 -4.45 -0.91 19.24
N ASN A 123 -4.70 -2.22 19.27
CA ASN A 123 -5.12 -2.98 20.43
C ASN A 123 -3.97 -3.87 20.90
N TYR A 124 -3.25 -3.40 21.92
CA TYR A 124 -2.17 -4.12 22.60
C TYR A 124 -2.55 -4.39 24.08
N PRO A 125 -2.39 -5.64 24.57
CA PRO A 125 -1.96 -6.81 23.81
C PRO A 125 -3.07 -7.36 22.91
N GLY A 126 -2.66 -7.84 21.72
CA GLY A 126 -3.51 -8.50 20.73
C GLY A 126 -2.70 -9.57 20.00
N TYR A 127 -2.13 -10.50 20.77
CA TYR A 127 -1.17 -11.48 20.26
C TYR A 127 -1.81 -12.45 19.25
N ALA A 128 -1.10 -12.71 18.15
CA ALA A 128 -1.46 -13.76 17.21
C ALA A 128 -0.23 -14.60 16.84
N GLY A 129 -0.31 -15.91 17.07
CA GLY A 129 0.70 -16.87 16.61
C GLY A 129 0.34 -17.53 15.26
N SER A 130 -0.87 -17.30 14.77
CA SER A 130 -1.31 -17.77 13.46
C SER A 130 -2.27 -16.76 12.85
N VAL A 131 -2.10 -16.53 11.56
CA VAL A 131 -2.88 -15.56 10.79
C VAL A 131 -3.25 -16.13 9.43
N THR A 132 -4.27 -15.55 8.83
CA THR A 132 -4.71 -15.88 7.47
C THR A 132 -4.90 -14.61 6.66
N VAL A 133 -4.36 -14.61 5.44
CA VAL A 133 -4.67 -13.60 4.43
C VAL A 133 -6.11 -13.80 4.01
N THR A 134 -6.94 -12.77 4.20
CA THR A 134 -8.37 -12.83 3.87
C THR A 134 -8.59 -12.79 2.36
N ASP A 135 -9.80 -13.06 1.89
CA ASP A 135 -10.15 -12.90 0.48
C ASP A 135 -9.86 -11.47 -0.04
N ALA A 136 -10.09 -10.46 0.81
CA ALA A 136 -9.74 -9.08 0.49
C ALA A 136 -8.22 -8.87 0.40
N GLY A 137 -7.43 -9.54 1.25
CA GLY A 137 -5.97 -9.56 1.17
C GLY A 137 -5.46 -10.25 -0.10
N VAL A 138 -6.07 -11.36 -0.50
CA VAL A 138 -5.76 -12.05 -1.76
C VAL A 138 -6.07 -11.14 -2.96
N ALA A 139 -7.24 -10.50 -2.96
CA ALA A 139 -7.63 -9.55 -4.01
C ALA A 139 -6.73 -8.28 -4.04
N ALA A 140 -6.16 -7.91 -2.90
CA ALA A 140 -5.15 -6.86 -2.77
C ALA A 140 -3.75 -7.28 -3.25
N GLY A 141 -3.57 -8.52 -3.71
CA GLY A 141 -2.30 -9.03 -4.22
C GLY A 141 -1.31 -9.50 -3.14
N LEU A 142 -1.75 -9.66 -1.88
CA LEU A 142 -0.84 -10.07 -0.80
C LEU A 142 -0.22 -11.46 -1.03
N THR A 143 -0.88 -12.32 -1.81
CA THR A 143 -0.38 -13.66 -2.16
C THR A 143 0.22 -13.75 -3.57
N GLU A 144 0.51 -12.61 -4.22
CA GLU A 144 1.20 -12.60 -5.51
C GLU A 144 2.55 -13.33 -5.44
N GLY A 145 2.90 -14.03 -6.52
CA GLY A 145 4.08 -14.92 -6.54
C GLY A 145 3.79 -16.34 -6.06
N GLY A 146 2.53 -16.69 -5.80
CA GLY A 146 2.11 -18.03 -5.39
C GLY A 146 2.32 -18.30 -3.89
N LEU A 147 2.26 -17.26 -3.07
CA LEU A 147 2.41 -17.40 -1.62
C LEU A 147 1.19 -18.09 -1.00
N THR A 148 1.41 -18.75 0.14
CA THR A 148 0.35 -19.29 0.97
C THR A 148 -0.61 -18.20 1.48
N THR A 149 -1.82 -18.58 1.88
CA THR A 149 -2.74 -17.71 2.63
C THR A 149 -2.61 -17.88 4.14
N SER A 150 -1.92 -18.93 4.62
CA SER A 150 -1.81 -19.25 6.04
C SER A 150 -0.38 -19.11 6.53
N TYR A 151 -0.22 -18.31 7.58
CA TYR A 151 1.07 -18.00 8.20
C TYR A 151 1.00 -18.25 9.69
N TRP A 152 2.17 -18.50 10.29
CA TRP A 152 2.32 -18.77 11.71
C TRP A 152 3.57 -18.10 12.24
N GLY A 153 3.75 -18.13 13.55
CA GLY A 153 4.92 -17.58 14.22
C GLY A 153 4.80 -17.79 15.72
N THR A 154 5.93 -17.77 16.42
CA THR A 154 5.89 -17.72 17.89
C THR A 154 5.21 -16.43 18.37
N SER A 155 5.36 -15.36 17.58
CA SER A 155 4.69 -14.08 17.74
C SER A 155 4.52 -13.44 16.35
N PHE A 156 3.51 -13.81 15.57
CA PHE A 156 3.29 -13.17 14.26
C PHE A 156 2.86 -11.70 14.43
N ALA A 157 1.96 -11.46 15.39
CA ALA A 157 1.52 -10.13 15.77
C ALA A 157 1.55 -9.97 17.28
N HIS A 158 1.84 -8.77 17.76
CA HIS A 158 1.66 -8.40 19.17
C HIS A 158 0.40 -7.59 19.41
N ALA A 159 -0.19 -7.04 18.35
CA ALA A 159 -1.39 -6.24 18.42
C ALA A 159 -2.33 -6.60 17.27
N THR A 160 -3.59 -6.25 17.45
CA THR A 160 -4.57 -6.13 16.36
C THR A 160 -4.93 -4.66 16.17
N VAL A 161 -5.57 -4.34 15.05
CA VAL A 161 -6.10 -3.01 14.77
C VAL A 161 -7.62 -3.07 14.63
N SER A 162 -8.30 -1.99 15.00
CA SER A 162 -9.76 -1.88 14.90
C SER A 162 -10.18 -0.50 14.40
N GLY A 163 -11.22 -0.45 13.59
CA GLY A 163 -11.75 0.75 12.94
C GLY A 163 -12.51 0.35 11.67
N GLU A 164 -13.02 1.33 10.94
CA GLU A 164 -13.67 1.12 9.64
C GLU A 164 -12.60 0.95 8.54
N ILE A 165 -11.98 -0.23 8.49
CA ILE A 165 -10.91 -0.57 7.54
C ILE A 165 -11.17 -1.92 6.86
N SER A 166 -10.63 -2.08 5.66
CA SER A 166 -10.58 -3.38 4.98
C SER A 166 -9.61 -4.30 5.72
N LYS A 167 -10.10 -5.42 6.24
CA LYS A 167 -9.29 -6.45 6.90
C LYS A 167 -8.61 -7.32 5.86
N LEU A 168 -7.28 -7.25 5.78
CA LEU A 168 -6.48 -7.94 4.76
C LEU A 168 -5.75 -9.17 5.33
N ILE A 169 -5.32 -9.09 6.58
CA ILE A 169 -4.80 -10.24 7.34
C ILE A 169 -5.57 -10.32 8.65
N ALA A 170 -6.10 -11.52 8.95
CA ALA A 170 -6.85 -11.80 10.16
C ALA A 170 -6.07 -12.74 11.10
N SER A 171 -6.13 -12.51 12.40
CA SER A 171 -5.72 -13.50 13.40
C SER A 171 -6.72 -14.65 13.48
N GLY A 172 -6.31 -15.77 14.09
CA GLY A 172 -7.17 -16.96 14.23
C GLY A 172 -8.48 -16.73 15.01
N ASP A 173 -8.54 -15.70 15.84
CA ASP A 173 -9.74 -15.26 16.57
C ASP A 173 -10.54 -14.16 15.84
N GLY A 174 -10.12 -13.79 14.62
CA GLY A 174 -10.81 -12.85 13.76
C GLY A 174 -10.44 -11.38 13.94
N GLY A 175 -9.46 -11.05 14.80
CA GLY A 175 -8.88 -9.71 14.87
C GLY A 175 -8.18 -9.29 13.58
N THR A 176 -8.14 -7.99 13.26
CA THR A 176 -7.39 -7.49 12.10
C THR A 176 -5.93 -7.34 12.49
N VAL A 177 -5.02 -8.06 11.84
CA VAL A 177 -3.57 -7.91 12.03
C VAL A 177 -3.00 -6.89 11.06
N PHE A 178 -3.51 -6.87 9.83
CA PHE A 178 -3.19 -5.88 8.81
C PHE A 178 -4.47 -5.47 8.08
N GLY A 179 -4.70 -4.17 7.98
CA GLY A 179 -5.84 -3.61 7.27
C GLY A 179 -5.55 -2.24 6.69
N ALA A 180 -6.38 -1.80 5.76
CA ALA A 180 -6.14 -0.56 5.04
C ALA A 180 -7.43 0.15 4.64
N MET A 181 -7.33 1.43 4.32
CA MET A 181 -8.43 2.26 3.84
C MET A 181 -7.93 3.38 2.92
N GLN A 182 -8.84 3.86 2.08
CA GLN A 182 -8.67 5.14 1.38
C GLN A 182 -8.87 6.30 2.36
N PHE A 183 -8.09 7.37 2.22
CA PHE A 183 -8.30 8.59 3.00
C PHE A 183 -7.99 9.83 2.17
N GLY A 184 -9.02 10.63 1.89
CA GLY A 184 -8.92 11.72 0.93
C GLY A 184 -8.46 11.21 -0.43
N LYS A 185 -7.38 11.78 -0.97
CA LYS A 185 -6.73 11.32 -2.19
C LYS A 185 -5.65 10.25 -1.96
N GLY A 186 -5.26 9.99 -0.72
CA GLY A 186 -4.20 9.04 -0.39
C GLY A 186 -4.74 7.72 0.14
N PHE A 187 -3.82 6.92 0.64
CA PHE A 187 -4.08 5.56 1.11
C PHE A 187 -3.33 5.30 2.41
N VAL A 188 -3.97 4.64 3.37
CA VAL A 188 -3.33 4.33 4.65
C VAL A 188 -3.59 2.88 5.06
N ALA A 189 -2.55 2.21 5.53
CA ALA A 189 -2.60 0.88 6.11
C ALA A 189 -2.09 0.87 7.54
N PHE A 190 -2.59 -0.10 8.31
CA PHE A 190 -2.38 -0.25 9.74
C PHE A 190 -2.02 -1.70 10.04
N GLY A 191 -1.01 -1.91 10.86
CA GLY A 191 -0.48 -3.23 11.20
C GLY A 191 -0.13 -3.40 12.66
N GLY A 192 -0.32 -4.61 13.16
CA GLY A 192 0.13 -5.08 14.47
C GLY A 192 1.24 -6.15 14.39
N GLU A 193 1.86 -6.28 13.22
CA GLU A 193 2.80 -7.35 12.89
C GLU A 193 4.17 -7.12 13.53
N THR A 194 4.80 -8.19 14.03
CA THR A 194 6.22 -8.13 14.38
C THR A 194 7.09 -8.05 13.12
N THR A 195 8.40 -7.96 13.31
CA THR A 195 9.35 -8.21 12.23
C THR A 195 9.27 -9.67 11.74
N THR A 196 9.59 -9.91 10.47
CA THR A 196 9.36 -11.21 9.81
C THR A 196 10.27 -12.34 10.30
N ASN A 197 11.30 -12.04 11.10
CA ASN A 197 12.11 -13.05 11.78
C ASN A 197 11.34 -13.84 12.85
N PHE A 198 10.11 -13.45 13.19
CA PHE A 198 9.21 -14.21 14.06
C PHE A 198 8.15 -15.00 13.29
N HIS A 199 8.18 -14.96 11.96
CA HIS A 199 7.12 -15.48 11.09
C HIS A 199 7.56 -16.74 10.35
N GLY A 200 6.56 -17.53 9.95
CA GLY A 200 6.68 -18.77 9.20
C GLY A 200 5.52 -18.94 8.21
N PRO A 201 5.74 -19.63 7.07
CA PRO A 201 7.03 -20.04 6.53
C PRO A 201 7.92 -18.82 6.19
N TYR A 202 9.21 -18.87 6.51
CA TYR A 202 10.06 -17.67 6.51
C TYR A 202 10.16 -16.97 5.15
N ALA A 203 10.36 -17.72 4.06
CA ALA A 203 10.46 -17.16 2.71
C ALA A 203 9.16 -16.46 2.30
N ASP A 204 8.02 -17.12 2.52
CA ASP A 204 6.70 -16.57 2.22
C ASP A 204 6.38 -15.37 3.12
N ALA A 205 6.79 -15.36 4.38
CA ALA A 205 6.51 -14.27 5.31
C ALA A 205 7.27 -13.00 4.93
N GLN A 206 8.53 -13.13 4.50
CA GLN A 206 9.27 -12.01 3.94
C GLN A 206 8.60 -11.48 2.67
N ALA A 207 8.17 -12.37 1.77
CA ALA A 207 7.47 -11.99 0.55
C ALA A 207 6.10 -11.36 0.82
N LEU A 208 5.38 -11.80 1.85
CA LEU A 208 4.13 -11.19 2.30
C LEU A 208 4.33 -9.74 2.73
N ARG A 209 5.36 -9.46 3.54
CA ARG A 209 5.70 -8.07 3.93
C ARG A 209 6.05 -7.22 2.70
N VAL A 210 6.76 -7.78 1.73
CA VAL A 210 7.06 -7.11 0.45
C VAL A 210 5.79 -6.78 -0.32
N ASN A 211 4.85 -7.73 -0.42
CA ASN A 211 3.58 -7.51 -1.10
C ASN A 211 2.72 -6.49 -0.36
N ALA A 212 2.72 -6.48 0.97
CA ALA A 212 2.04 -5.45 1.76
C ALA A 212 2.64 -4.05 1.50
N LEU A 213 3.97 -3.91 1.48
CA LEU A 213 4.63 -2.64 1.15
C LEU A 213 4.24 -2.16 -0.26
N ARG A 214 4.29 -3.05 -1.26
CA ARG A 214 3.91 -2.72 -2.64
C ARG A 214 2.43 -2.37 -2.76
N TYR A 215 1.56 -3.12 -2.09
CA TYR A 215 0.12 -2.84 -2.07
C TYR A 215 -0.17 -1.42 -1.60
N VAL A 216 0.44 -0.99 -0.49
CA VAL A 216 0.23 0.37 0.04
C VAL A 216 0.87 1.42 -0.86
N ALA A 217 2.10 1.20 -1.32
CA ALA A 217 2.84 2.13 -2.17
C ALA A 217 2.20 2.34 -3.56
N HIS A 218 1.44 1.37 -4.06
CA HIS A 218 0.81 1.40 -5.38
C HIS A 218 -0.71 1.35 -5.35
N ALA A 219 -1.34 1.46 -4.17
CA ALA A 219 -2.78 1.50 -4.05
C ALA A 219 -3.36 2.59 -4.97
N ALA A 220 -4.38 2.22 -5.73
CA ALA A 220 -5.06 3.14 -6.64
C ALA A 220 -5.63 4.31 -5.83
N THR A 221 -5.15 5.52 -6.05
CA THR A 221 -5.62 6.72 -5.35
C THR A 221 -6.83 7.31 -6.07
N GLN A 222 -7.82 7.79 -5.31
CA GLN A 222 -8.94 8.55 -5.88
C GLN A 222 -8.39 9.87 -6.44
N GLY A 223 -8.39 10.02 -7.76
CA GLY A 223 -7.88 11.21 -8.46
C GLY A 223 -6.65 10.99 -9.34
N GLY A 224 -6.20 9.75 -9.55
CA GLY A 224 -5.37 9.45 -10.73
C GLY A 224 -6.15 9.85 -11.98
N GLU A 225 -5.62 10.80 -12.76
CA GLU A 225 -6.22 11.19 -14.02
C GLU A 225 -6.54 9.94 -14.81
N VAL A 226 -7.83 9.65 -14.98
CA VAL A 226 -8.27 8.79 -16.06
C VAL A 226 -7.86 9.56 -17.32
N PRO A 227 -6.97 9.05 -18.20
CA PRO A 227 -6.91 9.57 -19.55
C PRO A 227 -8.27 9.22 -20.15
N GLU A 228 -9.19 10.18 -20.16
CA GLU A 228 -10.52 10.06 -20.76
C GLU A 228 -10.37 9.42 -22.15
N PRO A 229 -10.84 8.17 -22.38
CA PRO A 229 -10.73 7.54 -23.69
C PRO A 229 -11.64 8.17 -24.75
N ALA A 230 -12.37 9.25 -24.44
CA ALA A 230 -13.38 9.82 -25.33
C ALA A 230 -12.99 11.18 -25.95
N THR A 231 -12.15 12.00 -25.30
CA THR A 231 -11.89 13.36 -25.79
C THR A 231 -10.87 13.39 -26.95
N VAL A 232 -9.90 12.47 -26.95
CA VAL A 232 -8.91 12.37 -28.05
C VAL A 232 -9.53 11.78 -29.32
N ALA A 233 -10.51 10.88 -29.19
CA ALA A 233 -11.22 10.31 -30.33
C ALA A 233 -12.11 11.35 -31.06
N LEU A 234 -12.71 12.30 -30.32
CA LEU A 234 -13.61 13.28 -30.91
C LEU A 234 -12.87 14.36 -31.72
N VAL A 235 -11.67 14.76 -31.29
CA VAL A 235 -10.86 15.76 -32.02
C VAL A 235 -10.17 15.13 -33.24
N GLY A 236 -9.73 13.87 -33.14
CA GLY A 236 -9.13 13.13 -34.26
C GLY A 236 -10.12 12.80 -35.39
N MET A 237 -11.37 12.46 -35.05
CA MET A 237 -12.40 12.20 -36.06
C MET A 237 -12.95 13.47 -36.72
N GLY A 238 -12.89 14.62 -36.05
CA GLY A 238 -13.27 15.92 -36.65
C GLY A 238 -12.33 16.37 -37.78
N LEU A 239 -11.02 16.15 -37.63
CA LEU A 239 -10.02 16.54 -38.65
C LEU A 239 -10.03 15.62 -39.87
N LEU A 240 -10.28 14.32 -39.70
CA LEU A 240 -10.39 13.37 -40.81
C LEU A 240 -11.68 13.57 -41.64
N ALA A 241 -12.78 13.99 -41.01
CA ALA A 241 -14.02 14.32 -41.71
C ALA A 241 -13.87 15.55 -42.63
N VAL A 242 -13.12 16.57 -42.21
CA VAL A 242 -12.88 17.78 -43.04
C VAL A 242 -11.99 17.48 -44.25
N CYS A 243 -11.03 16.55 -44.13
CA CYS A 243 -10.21 16.11 -45.26
C CYS A 243 -10.97 15.20 -46.25
N ALA A 244 -11.91 14.39 -45.77
CA ALA A 244 -12.72 13.50 -46.62
C ALA A 244 -13.81 14.24 -47.40
N VAL A 245 -14.41 15.30 -46.82
CA VAL A 245 -15.44 16.10 -47.49
C VAL A 245 -14.85 16.97 -48.62
N ARG A 246 -13.60 17.43 -48.50
CA ARG A 246 -12.95 18.23 -49.56
C ARG A 246 -12.57 17.44 -50.82
N ARG A 247 -12.45 16.12 -50.78
CA ARG A 247 -12.09 15.30 -51.96
C ARG A 247 -13.28 14.84 -52.81
N LYS A 248 -14.52 14.99 -52.33
CA LYS A 248 -15.71 14.53 -53.08
C LYS A 248 -16.42 15.63 -53.88
N ALA A 249 -15.98 16.89 -53.76
CA ALA A 249 -16.59 18.04 -54.44
C ALA A 249 -15.90 18.44 -55.77
N GLY A 250 -15.08 17.56 -56.36
CA GLY A 250 -14.39 17.86 -57.62
C GLY A 250 -14.11 16.59 -58.41
N ARG A 251 -15.12 16.11 -59.14
CA ARG A 251 -15.03 15.27 -60.35
C ARG A 251 -16.45 14.94 -60.82
N ASP A 252 -17.04 15.90 -61.52
CA ASP A 252 -17.87 15.61 -62.70
C ASP A 252 -16.94 15.50 -63.91
#